data_AF-A0A822A690-F1
#
_entry.id   AF-A0A822A690-F1
#
_cell.length_a   1.000
_cell.length_b   1.000
_cell.length_c   1.000
_cell.angle_alpha   90.00
_cell.angle_beta   90.00
_cell.angle_gamma   90.00
#
_symmetry.space_group_name_H-M   'P 1'
#
loop_
_entity.id
_entity.type
_entity.pdbx_description
1 polymer ?
#
loop_
_entity_poly.entity_id
_entity_poly.type
_entity_poly.pdbx_seq_one_letter_code
_entity_poly.pdbx_strand_id
1 'polypeptide(L)'
;LNSILPSVLAIAQGNGRIYCVELTNRTNETTAVYQTARFSVSVYFLCLFTLFTISFIAFVLLQWTSIARKSHQVVPETSLEIMNTNHKPQKSLTTSTYLLLSLGCTYTSSILFGMLFSVATYVLMPYGHEIFYLGTIISPWMFTIVWIIGIIKPIIAKRYLLILIILGSITFVFDMIATFKSPCPPFVGTTKGSILILIIWLSTYILLGYPRLVIANYVRIYSTNGMFWFGANVQLGALIGSIVAYLLVETFSLFRERKACEQVIC
;
A
#
# COMPACT_ATOMS: atom_id res chain seq x y z
N LEU A 1 6.36 0.97 11.15
CA LEU A 1 7.56 1.82 11.24
C LEU A 1 8.54 1.59 10.08
N ASN A 2 8.88 0.35 9.76
CA ASN A 2 9.84 0.02 8.68
C ASN A 2 9.48 0.59 7.30
N SER A 3 8.21 0.85 7.00
CA SER A 3 7.78 1.44 5.73
C SER A 3 7.94 2.97 5.65
N ILE A 4 8.05 3.66 6.79
CA ILE A 4 8.12 5.13 6.85
C ILE A 4 9.54 5.62 6.59
N LEU A 5 10.51 4.91 7.15
CA LEU A 5 11.91 5.32 7.14
C LEU A 5 12.51 5.40 5.73
N PRO A 6 12.26 4.43 4.81
CA PRO A 6 12.63 4.57 3.41
C PRO A 6 11.95 5.77 2.73
N SER A 7 10.67 6.04 3.02
CA SER A 7 9.96 7.19 2.47
C SER A 7 10.52 8.52 2.95
N VAL A 8 10.86 8.64 4.25
CA VAL A 8 11.52 9.85 4.79
C VAL A 8 12.88 10.07 4.14
N LEU A 9 13.67 9.00 4.00
CA LEU A 9 14.97 9.06 3.33
C LEU A 9 14.82 9.46 1.86
N ALA A 10 13.81 8.95 1.15
CA ALA A 10 13.52 9.32 -0.23
C ALA A 10 13.13 10.81 -0.37
N ILE A 11 12.26 11.31 0.52
CA ILE A 11 11.92 12.74 0.57
C ILE A 11 13.16 13.59 0.83
N ALA A 12 14.00 13.20 1.80
CA ALA A 12 15.24 13.90 2.11
C ALA A 12 16.24 13.87 0.95
N GLN A 13 16.25 12.81 0.15
CA GLN A 13 17.05 12.69 -1.06
C GLN A 13 16.62 13.69 -2.13
N GLY A 14 15.34 14.05 -2.17
CA GLY A 14 14.78 15.03 -3.09
C GLY A 14 14.87 14.59 -4.56
N ASN A 15 14.88 13.29 -4.81
CA ASN A 15 14.91 12.73 -6.16
C ASN A 15 13.52 12.90 -6.84
N GLY A 16 13.43 12.83 -8.17
CA GLY A 16 12.13 12.70 -8.87
C GLY A 16 11.61 13.95 -9.60
N ARG A 17 12.37 15.06 -9.64
CA ARG A 17 12.08 16.18 -10.55
C ARG A 17 12.75 15.94 -11.90
N ILE A 18 11.95 16.01 -12.95
CA ILE A 18 12.40 15.88 -14.34
C ILE A 18 12.19 17.23 -15.01
N TYR A 19 13.26 17.75 -15.60
CA TYR A 19 13.22 18.93 -16.45
C TYR A 19 13.34 18.49 -17.91
N CYS A 20 12.47 19.01 -18.76
CA CYS A 20 12.58 18.80 -20.20
C CYS A 20 13.37 19.96 -20.79
N VAL A 21 14.57 19.69 -21.30
CA VAL A 21 15.39 20.69 -21.99
C VAL A 21 15.39 20.40 -23.49
N GLU A 22 15.31 21.46 -24.30
CA GLU A 22 15.41 21.34 -25.75
C GLU A 22 16.84 20.97 -26.16
N LEU A 23 17.00 19.97 -27.03
CA LEU A 23 18.31 19.63 -27.55
C LEU A 23 18.81 20.77 -28.44
N THR A 24 19.96 21.34 -28.12
CA THR A 24 20.55 22.51 -28.80
C THR A 24 20.85 22.28 -30.30
N ASN A 25 20.68 21.06 -30.79
CA ASN A 25 21.00 20.65 -32.17
C ASN A 25 19.81 20.07 -32.96
N ARG A 26 18.61 19.97 -32.37
CA ARG A 26 17.36 19.55 -33.05
C ARG A 26 16.18 20.27 -32.39
N THR A 27 15.56 21.18 -33.12
CA THR A 27 14.54 22.10 -32.61
C THR A 27 13.23 21.47 -32.11
N ASN A 28 13.07 20.14 -32.20
CA ASN A 28 11.84 19.44 -31.81
C ASN A 28 12.06 18.21 -30.91
N GLU A 29 13.28 17.98 -30.40
CA GLU A 29 13.55 16.88 -29.46
C GLU A 29 13.86 17.43 -28.06
N THR A 30 12.97 17.14 -27.10
CA THR A 30 13.18 17.43 -25.68
C THR A 30 13.82 16.21 -25.00
N THR A 31 14.80 16.45 -24.14
CA THR A 31 15.42 15.40 -23.33
C THR A 31 15.08 15.57 -21.85
N ALA A 32 14.79 14.45 -21.20
CA ALA A 32 14.54 14.38 -19.77
C ALA A 32 15.86 14.49 -19.01
N VAL A 33 16.09 15.64 -18.37
CA VAL A 33 17.19 15.85 -17.42
C VAL A 33 16.65 15.59 -16.02
N TYR A 34 17.18 14.55 -15.39
CA TYR A 34 16.84 14.19 -14.03
C TYR A 34 17.60 15.09 -13.05
N GLN A 35 16.91 15.71 -12.11
CA GLN A 35 17.56 16.49 -11.07
C GLN A 35 18.46 15.59 -10.22
N THR A 36 19.71 16.01 -10.02
CA THR A 36 20.67 15.28 -9.21
C THR A 36 20.19 15.19 -7.76
N ALA A 37 20.05 13.96 -7.26
CA ALA A 37 19.72 13.69 -5.86
C ALA A 37 20.70 14.39 -4.89
N ARG A 38 20.20 14.87 -3.74
CA ARG A 38 21.02 15.55 -2.73
C ARG A 38 22.13 14.67 -2.15
N PHE A 39 21.93 13.35 -2.18
CA PHE A 39 22.93 12.36 -1.84
C PHE A 39 22.85 11.15 -2.78
N SER A 40 23.97 10.46 -2.94
CA SER A 40 24.10 9.32 -3.86
C SER A 40 23.15 8.18 -3.49
N VAL A 41 22.67 7.47 -4.51
CA VAL A 41 21.84 6.26 -4.38
C VAL A 41 22.55 5.19 -3.54
N SER A 42 23.88 5.10 -3.59
CA SER A 42 24.66 4.17 -2.75
C SER A 42 24.51 4.47 -1.26
N VAL A 43 24.48 5.75 -0.86
CA VAL A 43 24.30 6.18 0.53
C VAL A 43 22.90 5.81 1.02
N TYR A 44 21.88 5.99 0.17
CA TYR A 44 20.51 5.57 0.45
C TYR A 44 20.44 4.07 0.79
N PHE A 45 20.98 3.21 -0.08
CA PHE A 45 20.96 1.77 0.13
C PHE A 45 21.80 1.33 1.33
N LEU A 46 22.93 1.99 1.61
CA LEU A 46 23.74 1.72 2.79
C LEU A 46 22.97 2.04 4.07
N CYS A 47 22.26 3.17 4.13
CA CYS A 47 21.37 3.51 5.25
C CYS A 47 20.27 2.46 5.43
N LEU A 48 19.63 2.01 4.35
CA LEU A 48 18.62 0.94 4.47
C LEU A 48 19.22 -0.36 4.99
N PHE A 49 20.42 -0.73 4.51
CA PHE A 49 21.12 -1.93 4.94
C PHE A 49 21.47 -1.88 6.44
N THR A 50 21.98 -0.76 6.94
CA THR A 50 22.28 -0.60 8.37
C THR A 50 21.00 -0.69 9.23
N LEU A 51 19.90 -0.12 8.77
CA LEU A 51 18.62 -0.21 9.46
C LEU A 51 18.06 -1.63 9.52
N PHE A 52 18.14 -2.38 8.42
CA PHE A 52 17.69 -3.77 8.39
C PHE A 52 18.58 -4.67 9.23
N THR A 53 19.89 -4.46 9.21
CA THR A 53 20.83 -5.23 10.04
C THR A 53 20.64 -4.96 11.53
N ILE A 54 20.46 -3.71 11.95
CA ILE A 54 20.13 -3.38 13.35
C ILE A 54 18.81 -4.03 13.77
N SER A 55 17.78 -3.97 12.92
CA SER A 55 16.48 -4.60 13.20
C SER A 55 16.59 -6.11 13.32
N PHE A 56 17.40 -6.75 12.47
CA PHE A 56 17.66 -8.18 12.50
C PHE A 56 18.42 -8.59 13.77
N ILE A 57 19.49 -7.88 14.12
CA ILE A 57 20.27 -8.11 15.34
C ILE A 57 19.37 -7.97 16.58
N ALA A 58 18.55 -6.91 16.65
CA ALA A 58 17.61 -6.70 17.74
C ALA A 58 16.61 -7.87 17.85
N PHE A 59 16.09 -8.37 16.73
CA PHE A 59 15.17 -9.51 16.71
C PHE A 59 15.84 -10.80 17.19
N VAL A 60 17.06 -11.10 16.73
CA VAL A 60 17.84 -12.27 17.17
C VAL A 60 18.15 -12.19 18.65
N LEU A 61 18.56 -11.02 19.16
CA LEU A 61 18.79 -10.80 20.59
C LEU A 61 17.49 -10.99 21.40
N LEU A 62 16.36 -10.49 20.92
CA LEU A 62 15.05 -10.72 21.56
C LEU A 62 14.64 -12.19 21.55
N GLN A 63 14.96 -12.94 20.49
CA GLN A 63 14.65 -14.36 20.39
C GLN A 63 15.55 -15.24 21.27
N TRP A 64 16.84 -14.89 21.41
CA TRP A 64 17.78 -15.60 22.26
C TRP A 64 17.66 -15.25 23.74
N THR A 65 17.25 -14.02 24.07
CA THR A 65 16.97 -13.66 25.46
C THR A 65 15.61 -14.21 25.88
N SER A 66 15.53 -14.83 27.06
CA SER A 66 14.26 -15.32 27.62
C SER A 66 13.26 -14.18 27.95
N ILE A 67 13.61 -12.93 27.68
CA ILE A 67 12.82 -11.73 27.94
C ILE A 67 11.55 -11.76 27.09
N ALA A 68 11.64 -12.11 25.80
CA ALA A 68 10.48 -12.24 24.92
C ALA A 68 9.53 -13.38 25.36
N ARG A 69 10.09 -14.47 25.91
CA ARG A 69 9.31 -15.58 26.48
C ARG A 69 8.59 -15.18 27.76
N LYS A 70 9.18 -14.30 28.58
CA LYS A 70 8.54 -13.71 29.77
C LYS A 70 7.48 -12.65 29.41
N SER A 71 7.70 -11.82 28.38
CA SER A 71 6.73 -10.79 27.97
C SER A 71 5.47 -11.34 27.29
N HIS A 72 5.54 -12.54 26.70
CA HIS A 72 4.33 -13.23 26.22
C HIS A 72 3.36 -13.62 27.35
N GLN A 73 3.82 -13.66 28.60
CA GLN A 73 2.97 -13.81 29.79
C GLN A 73 2.53 -12.47 30.41
N VAL A 74 3.16 -11.35 30.02
CA VAL A 74 3.01 -10.02 30.66
C VAL A 74 2.32 -9.00 29.74
N VAL A 75 1.81 -9.40 28.57
CA VAL A 75 0.74 -8.60 27.94
C VAL A 75 -0.43 -8.68 28.92
N PRO A 76 -0.80 -7.57 29.60
CA PRO A 76 -1.75 -7.65 30.68
C PRO A 76 -3.06 -8.15 30.12
N GLU A 77 -3.58 -9.20 30.75
CA GLU A 77 -5.00 -9.55 30.74
C GLU A 77 -5.88 -8.31 30.89
N THR A 78 -5.39 -7.20 31.45
CA THR A 78 -6.10 -5.93 31.66
C THR A 78 -6.73 -5.30 30.40
N SER A 79 -6.16 -5.45 29.20
CA SER A 79 -6.84 -4.99 27.95
C SER A 79 -7.88 -5.98 27.41
N LEU A 80 -7.77 -7.24 27.83
CA LEU A 80 -8.75 -8.29 27.57
C LEU A 80 -9.85 -8.32 28.66
N GLU A 81 -9.56 -7.90 29.89
CA GLU A 81 -10.46 -7.92 31.05
C GLU A 81 -11.56 -6.86 30.96
N ILE A 82 -11.32 -5.73 30.31
CA ILE A 82 -12.41 -4.78 29.98
C ILE A 82 -13.41 -5.41 28.98
N MET A 83 -13.01 -6.46 28.25
CA MET A 83 -13.93 -7.32 27.47
C MET A 83 -14.40 -8.57 28.20
N ASN A 84 -13.82 -8.94 29.36
CA ASN A 84 -13.95 -10.27 29.95
C ASN A 84 -14.91 -10.37 31.14
N THR A 85 -15.53 -9.28 31.59
CA THR A 85 -16.55 -9.37 32.66
C THR A 85 -17.91 -9.89 32.20
N ASN A 86 -18.10 -10.20 30.90
CA ASN A 86 -19.37 -10.74 30.39
C ASN A 86 -19.30 -11.84 29.31
N HIS A 87 -18.15 -12.50 29.05
CA HIS A 87 -18.14 -13.57 28.03
C HIS A 87 -17.22 -14.77 28.33
N LYS A 88 -17.80 -15.83 28.90
CA LYS A 88 -17.47 -17.23 28.55
C LYS A 88 -18.59 -17.75 27.63
N PRO A 89 -18.39 -18.76 26.75
CA PRO A 89 -17.18 -19.35 26.19
C PRO A 89 -16.99 -18.98 24.69
N GLN A 90 -15.81 -19.30 24.16
CA GLN A 90 -15.42 -19.50 22.75
C GLN A 90 -16.60 -19.65 21.76
N LYS A 91 -17.12 -18.53 21.21
CA LYS A 91 -18.03 -18.58 20.07
C LYS A 91 -17.18 -18.76 18.81
N SER A 92 -17.02 -20.01 18.36
CA SER A 92 -16.34 -20.34 17.11
C SER A 92 -16.97 -19.54 15.98
N LEU A 93 -16.15 -18.83 15.20
CA LEU A 93 -16.64 -18.12 14.03
C LEU A 93 -17.35 -19.13 13.12
N THR A 94 -18.60 -18.86 12.74
CA THR A 94 -19.32 -19.72 11.78
C THR A 94 -18.47 -19.88 10.53
N THR A 95 -18.34 -21.10 10.01
CA THR A 95 -17.50 -21.42 8.85
C THR A 95 -17.73 -20.46 7.68
N SER A 96 -18.99 -20.11 7.40
CA SER A 96 -19.37 -19.13 6.38
C SER A 96 -18.79 -17.73 6.64
N THR A 97 -18.77 -17.26 7.89
CA THR A 97 -18.18 -15.96 8.22
C THR A 97 -16.66 -15.99 8.10
N TYR A 98 -16.02 -17.08 8.55
CA TYR A 98 -14.57 -17.22 8.37
C TYR A 98 -14.18 -17.22 6.89
N LEU A 99 -14.93 -17.95 6.06
CA LEU A 99 -14.74 -17.96 4.61
C LEU A 99 -14.92 -16.56 4.02
N LEU A 100 -15.97 -15.82 4.41
CA LEU A 100 -16.20 -14.45 3.94
C LEU A 100 -15.06 -13.50 4.31
N LEU A 101 -14.54 -13.58 5.54
CA LEU A 101 -13.40 -12.79 5.98
C LEU A 101 -12.13 -13.17 5.21
N SER A 102 -11.92 -14.45 4.96
CA SER A 102 -10.80 -14.97 4.16
C SER A 102 -10.84 -14.43 2.73
N LEU A 103 -12.02 -14.49 2.08
CA LEU A 103 -12.23 -13.94 0.75
C LEU A 103 -12.00 -12.42 0.72
N GLY A 104 -12.52 -11.69 1.72
CA GLY A 104 -12.27 -10.25 1.85
C GLY A 104 -10.79 -9.91 2.03
N CYS A 105 -10.04 -10.74 2.77
CA CYS A 105 -8.60 -10.59 2.95
C CYS A 105 -7.85 -10.79 1.62
N THR A 106 -8.15 -11.87 0.90
CA THR A 106 -7.54 -12.17 -0.40
C THR A 106 -7.84 -11.06 -1.41
N TYR A 107 -9.08 -10.59 -1.46
CA TYR A 107 -9.52 -9.50 -2.35
C TYR A 107 -8.84 -8.15 -2.04
N THR A 108 -8.85 -7.73 -0.77
CA THR A 108 -8.18 -6.47 -0.39
C THR A 108 -6.67 -6.54 -0.63
N SER A 109 -6.06 -7.71 -0.40
CA SER A 109 -4.63 -7.92 -0.61
C SER A 109 -4.25 -7.99 -2.09
N SER A 110 -5.11 -8.54 -2.96
CA SER A 110 -4.85 -8.57 -4.40
C SER A 110 -4.82 -7.18 -5.02
N ILE A 111 -5.70 -6.28 -4.56
CA ILE A 111 -5.70 -4.89 -5.00
C ILE A 111 -4.49 -4.14 -4.44
N LEU A 112 -4.29 -4.17 -3.12
CA LEU A 112 -3.27 -3.36 -2.45
C LEU A 112 -1.83 -3.74 -2.80
N PHE A 113 -1.53 -5.05 -2.85
CA PHE A 113 -0.16 -5.54 -3.01
C PHE A 113 0.11 -6.16 -4.37
N GLY A 114 -0.93 -6.41 -5.17
CA GLY A 114 -0.79 -6.87 -6.55
C GLY A 114 -1.04 -5.75 -7.54
N MET A 115 -2.31 -5.37 -7.71
CA MET A 115 -2.72 -4.49 -8.80
C MET A 115 -2.21 -3.06 -8.65
N LEU A 116 -2.40 -2.41 -7.49
CA LEU A 116 -2.02 -1.00 -7.31
C LEU A 116 -0.54 -0.76 -7.57
N PHE A 117 0.37 -1.61 -7.09
CA PHE A 117 1.79 -1.43 -7.38
C PHE A 117 2.11 -1.46 -8.87
N SER A 118 1.44 -2.32 -9.63
CA SER A 118 1.68 -2.45 -11.07
C SER A 118 1.08 -1.31 -11.89
N VAL A 119 -0.07 -0.76 -11.49
CA VAL A 119 -0.76 0.29 -12.25
C VAL A 119 -0.34 1.71 -11.86
N ALA A 120 0.50 1.87 -10.84
CA ALA A 120 0.90 3.17 -10.29
C ALA A 120 1.48 4.13 -11.35
N THR A 121 2.28 3.61 -12.28
CA THR A 121 2.88 4.39 -13.37
C THR A 121 1.80 4.93 -14.31
N TYR A 122 0.84 4.11 -14.71
CA TYR A 122 -0.23 4.49 -15.62
C TYR A 122 -1.28 5.41 -15.00
N VAL A 123 -1.53 5.32 -13.70
CA VAL A 123 -2.51 6.19 -13.01
C VAL A 123 -1.93 7.58 -12.78
N LEU A 124 -0.73 7.68 -12.20
CA LEU A 124 -0.22 8.94 -11.67
C LEU A 124 0.67 9.71 -12.65
N MET A 125 1.43 9.00 -13.51
CA MET A 125 2.37 9.65 -14.44
C MET A 125 1.69 10.57 -15.47
N PRO A 126 0.48 10.27 -16.00
CA PRO A 126 -0.22 11.20 -16.89
C PRO A 126 -0.48 12.58 -16.27
N TYR A 127 -0.70 12.64 -14.95
CA TYR A 127 -0.96 13.88 -14.20
C TYR A 127 0.30 14.65 -13.79
N GLY A 128 1.49 14.07 -14.03
CA GLY A 128 2.79 14.69 -13.79
C GLY A 128 3.74 13.80 -13.00
N HIS A 129 5.04 13.93 -13.29
CA HIS A 129 6.08 13.18 -12.57
C HIS A 129 6.12 13.51 -11.07
N GLU A 130 5.83 14.76 -10.69
CA GLU A 130 5.74 15.15 -9.27
C GLU A 130 4.61 14.41 -8.55
N ILE A 131 3.46 14.20 -9.20
CA ILE A 131 2.32 13.49 -8.62
C ILE A 131 2.62 12.01 -8.47
N PHE A 132 3.26 11.39 -9.48
CA PHE A 132 3.75 10.02 -9.39
C PHE A 132 4.76 9.85 -8.23
N TYR A 133 5.72 10.76 -8.11
CA TYR A 133 6.70 10.74 -7.03
C TYR A 133 6.05 10.89 -5.65
N LEU A 134 5.15 11.87 -5.46
CA LEU A 134 4.43 12.07 -4.21
C LEU A 134 3.56 10.86 -3.85
N GLY A 135 2.79 10.34 -4.82
CA GLY A 135 1.93 9.18 -4.60
C GLY A 135 2.71 7.96 -4.14
N THR A 136 3.80 7.61 -4.83
CA THR A 136 4.63 6.44 -4.48
C THR A 136 5.29 6.57 -3.11
N ILE A 137 5.76 7.76 -2.72
CA ILE A 137 6.37 8.00 -1.41
C ILE A 137 5.35 8.01 -0.27
N ILE A 138 4.17 8.58 -0.49
CA ILE A 138 3.13 8.76 0.52
C ILE A 138 2.31 7.47 0.72
N SER A 139 2.16 6.63 -0.30
CA SER A 139 1.43 5.35 -0.19
C SER A 139 1.85 4.48 1.02
N PRO A 140 3.16 4.24 1.30
CA PRO A 140 3.61 3.57 2.52
C PRO A 140 3.16 4.21 3.84
N TRP A 141 2.99 5.54 3.88
CA TRP A 141 2.49 6.25 5.07
C TRP A 141 1.03 5.95 5.33
N MET A 142 0.23 5.71 4.28
CA MET A 142 -1.19 5.37 4.43
C MET A 142 -1.38 4.10 5.28
N PHE A 143 -0.51 3.10 5.14
CA PHE A 143 -0.53 1.91 5.99
C PHE A 143 -0.23 2.22 7.46
N THR A 144 0.57 3.25 7.73
CA THR A 144 0.82 3.71 9.11
C THR A 144 -0.42 4.40 9.68
N ILE A 145 -1.08 5.24 8.88
CA ILE A 145 -2.35 5.87 9.27
C ILE A 145 -3.39 4.79 9.59
N VAL A 146 -3.51 3.77 8.74
CA VAL A 146 -4.38 2.61 8.99
C VAL A 146 -4.07 1.94 10.32
N TRP A 147 -2.80 1.77 10.67
CA TRP A 147 -2.39 1.20 11.94
C TRP A 147 -2.78 2.09 13.14
N ILE A 148 -2.61 3.41 13.03
CA ILE A 148 -3.05 4.38 14.06
C ILE A 148 -4.58 4.28 14.26
N ILE A 149 -5.35 4.25 13.17
CA ILE A 149 -6.81 4.07 13.23
C ILE A 149 -7.15 2.72 13.90
N GLY A 150 -6.40 1.67 13.57
CA GLY A 150 -6.56 0.33 14.15
C GLY A 150 -6.28 0.25 15.65
N ILE A 151 -5.45 1.13 16.21
CA ILE A 151 -5.27 1.23 17.67
C ILE A 151 -6.53 1.82 18.32
N ILE A 152 -7.11 2.87 17.72
CA ILE A 152 -8.29 3.55 18.27
C ILE A 152 -9.53 2.63 18.15
N LYS A 153 -9.68 1.95 17.01
CA LYS A 153 -10.78 1.02 16.75
C LYS A 153 -10.24 -0.30 16.16
N PRO A 154 -9.87 -1.27 17.01
CA PRO A 154 -9.29 -2.54 16.53
C PRO A 154 -10.32 -3.47 15.89
N ILE A 155 -11.59 -3.36 16.27
CA ILE A 155 -12.69 -4.22 15.81
C ILE A 155 -13.89 -3.34 15.46
N ILE A 156 -14.52 -3.61 14.33
CA ILE A 156 -15.76 -2.97 13.89
C ILE A 156 -16.76 -4.04 13.45
N ALA A 157 -18.06 -3.72 13.46
CA ALA A 157 -19.06 -4.67 13.00
C ALA A 157 -18.86 -5.05 11.53
N LYS A 158 -19.10 -6.34 11.22
CA LYS A 158 -18.90 -6.94 9.89
C LYS A 158 -19.61 -6.17 8.76
N ARG A 159 -20.76 -5.56 9.05
CA ARG A 159 -21.50 -4.71 8.08
C ARG A 159 -20.68 -3.49 7.64
N TYR A 160 -20.06 -2.77 8.58
CA TYR A 160 -19.20 -1.63 8.25
C TYR A 160 -17.92 -2.05 7.54
N LEU A 161 -17.39 -3.22 7.87
CA LEU A 161 -16.25 -3.80 7.17
C LEU A 161 -16.57 -4.02 5.69
N LEU A 162 -17.73 -4.60 5.37
CA LEU A 162 -18.20 -4.78 3.99
C LEU A 162 -18.36 -3.43 3.27
N ILE A 163 -18.97 -2.43 3.92
CA ILE A 163 -19.16 -1.08 3.36
C ILE A 163 -17.81 -0.44 3.00
N LEU A 164 -16.81 -0.56 3.87
CA LEU A 164 -15.46 -0.03 3.61
C LEU A 164 -14.78 -0.74 2.44
N ILE A 165 -14.92 -2.06 2.33
CA ILE A 165 -14.40 -2.80 1.17
C ILE A 165 -15.07 -2.30 -0.11
N ILE A 166 -16.40 -2.17 -0.14
CA ILE A 166 -17.15 -1.68 -1.30
C ILE A 166 -16.70 -0.25 -1.67
N LEU A 167 -16.55 0.65 -0.68
CA LEU A 167 -16.11 2.01 -0.92
C LEU A 167 -14.66 2.05 -1.46
N GLY A 168 -13.78 1.23 -0.91
CA GLY A 168 -12.41 1.07 -1.42
C GLY A 168 -12.38 0.52 -2.85
N SER A 169 -13.23 -0.46 -3.17
CA SER A 169 -13.40 -0.99 -4.53
C SER A 169 -13.85 0.09 -5.51
N ILE A 170 -14.76 0.98 -5.10
CA ILE A 170 -15.20 2.12 -5.92
C ILE A 170 -14.02 3.04 -6.24
N THR A 171 -13.20 3.40 -5.24
CA THR A 171 -12.00 4.22 -5.48
C THR A 171 -11.01 3.53 -6.42
N PHE A 172 -10.81 2.22 -6.26
CA PHE A 172 -9.96 1.44 -7.16
C PHE A 172 -10.49 1.37 -8.60
N VAL A 173 -11.82 1.32 -8.79
CA VAL A 173 -12.42 1.38 -10.14
C VAL A 173 -12.12 2.74 -10.79
N PHE A 174 -12.13 3.84 -10.04
CA PHE A 174 -11.71 5.14 -10.58
C PHE A 174 -10.24 5.14 -11.01
N ASP A 175 -9.35 4.55 -10.21
CA ASP A 175 -7.94 4.38 -10.58
C ASP A 175 -7.82 3.56 -11.88
N MET A 176 -8.54 2.44 -11.99
CA MET A 176 -8.54 1.61 -13.20
C MET A 176 -9.09 2.34 -14.44
N ILE A 177 -10.14 3.17 -14.29
CA ILE A 177 -10.65 4.00 -15.38
C ILE A 177 -9.56 4.98 -15.85
N ALA A 178 -8.81 5.60 -14.92
CA ALA A 178 -7.69 6.45 -15.26
C ALA A 178 -6.60 5.66 -16.01
N THR A 179 -6.26 4.46 -15.55
CA THR A 179 -5.31 3.55 -16.22
C THR A 179 -5.72 3.23 -17.66
N PHE A 180 -6.98 2.85 -17.89
CA PHE A 180 -7.50 2.51 -19.23
C PHE A 180 -7.55 3.71 -20.18
N LYS A 181 -7.68 4.92 -19.64
CA LYS A 181 -7.67 6.16 -20.42
C LYS A 181 -6.28 6.76 -20.56
N SER A 182 -5.24 6.14 -20.00
CA SER A 182 -3.84 6.53 -20.24
C SER A 182 -3.53 6.44 -21.73
N PRO A 183 -2.99 7.50 -22.37
CA PRO A 183 -2.23 8.61 -21.77
C PRO A 183 -3.01 9.89 -21.45
N CYS A 184 -4.31 9.97 -21.76
CA CYS A 184 -5.15 11.15 -21.54
C CYS A 184 -6.34 10.84 -20.60
N PRO A 185 -6.08 10.51 -19.31
CA PRO A 185 -7.16 10.31 -18.35
C PRO A 185 -7.98 11.59 -18.09
N PRO A 186 -9.15 11.45 -17.44
CA PRO A 186 -10.02 12.59 -17.18
C PRO A 186 -9.32 13.70 -16.37
N PHE A 187 -9.53 14.96 -16.74
CA PHE A 187 -9.00 16.15 -16.06
C PHE A 187 -7.46 16.34 -16.12
N VAL A 188 -6.77 15.68 -17.05
CA VAL A 188 -5.35 15.91 -17.32
C VAL A 188 -5.10 17.38 -17.71
N GLY A 189 -3.96 17.92 -17.27
CA GLY A 189 -3.56 19.31 -17.54
C GLY A 189 -4.14 20.34 -16.56
N THR A 190 -5.05 19.95 -15.67
CA THR A 190 -5.58 20.84 -14.62
C THR A 190 -5.00 20.50 -13.25
N THR A 191 -4.64 21.50 -12.45
CA THR A 191 -4.15 21.30 -11.06
C THR A 191 -5.18 20.57 -10.20
N LYS A 192 -6.48 20.79 -10.46
CA LYS A 192 -7.59 20.13 -9.78
C LYS A 192 -7.60 18.62 -10.04
N GLY A 193 -7.37 18.20 -11.29
CA GLY A 193 -7.29 16.78 -11.67
C GLY A 193 -6.12 16.07 -11.00
N SER A 194 -4.95 16.68 -10.98
CA SER A 194 -3.74 16.15 -10.34
C SER A 194 -3.91 15.93 -8.83
N ILE A 195 -4.57 16.86 -8.12
CA ILE A 195 -4.86 16.71 -6.69
C ILE A 195 -5.93 15.63 -6.47
N LEU A 196 -6.97 15.60 -7.29
CA LEU A 196 -8.07 14.66 -7.16
C LEU A 196 -7.60 13.21 -7.32
N ILE A 197 -6.81 12.91 -8.36
CA ILE A 197 -6.31 11.55 -8.56
C ILE A 197 -5.41 11.09 -7.41
N LEU A 198 -4.59 12.00 -6.86
CA LEU A 198 -3.73 11.69 -5.73
C LEU A 198 -4.54 11.37 -4.47
N ILE A 199 -5.63 12.11 -4.23
CA ILE A 199 -6.56 11.83 -3.12
C ILE A 199 -7.24 10.47 -3.30
N ILE A 200 -7.74 10.18 -4.51
CA ILE A 200 -8.37 8.90 -4.83
C ILE A 200 -7.38 7.76 -4.56
N TRP A 201 -6.19 7.84 -5.17
CA TRP A 201 -5.11 6.88 -4.99
C TRP A 201 -4.81 6.59 -3.52
N LEU A 202 -4.53 7.64 -2.73
CA LEU A 202 -4.19 7.48 -1.32
C LEU A 202 -5.37 6.98 -0.48
N SER A 203 -6.59 7.37 -0.82
CA SER A 203 -7.80 6.91 -0.13
C SER A 203 -8.02 5.40 -0.32
N THR A 204 -7.68 4.84 -1.48
CA THR A 204 -7.79 3.39 -1.74
C THR A 204 -6.91 2.59 -0.79
N TYR A 205 -5.69 3.05 -0.49
CA TYR A 205 -4.82 2.42 0.50
C TYR A 205 -5.44 2.37 1.89
N ILE A 206 -6.08 3.45 2.34
CA ILE A 206 -6.71 3.51 3.66
C ILE A 206 -7.98 2.65 3.70
N LEU A 207 -8.86 2.82 2.70
CA LEU A 207 -10.16 2.17 2.64
C LEU A 207 -10.08 0.65 2.50
N LEU A 208 -9.10 0.12 1.78
CA LEU A 208 -8.86 -1.32 1.68
C LEU A 208 -7.88 -1.83 2.75
N GLY A 209 -6.97 -0.99 3.23
CA GLY A 209 -5.98 -1.36 4.24
C GLY A 209 -6.59 -1.58 5.62
N TYR A 210 -7.55 -0.73 6.01
CA TYR A 210 -8.19 -0.83 7.32
C TYR A 210 -9.05 -2.09 7.50
N PRO A 211 -9.93 -2.48 6.54
CA PRO A 211 -10.60 -3.78 6.58
C PRO A 211 -9.64 -4.96 6.76
N ARG A 212 -8.51 -4.97 6.05
CA ARG A 212 -7.50 -6.02 6.19
C ARG A 212 -6.94 -6.11 7.62
N LEU A 213 -6.66 -4.96 8.26
CA LEU A 213 -6.22 -4.91 9.66
C LEU A 213 -7.29 -5.46 10.60
N VAL A 214 -8.55 -5.07 10.41
CA VAL A 214 -9.67 -5.55 11.22
C VAL A 214 -9.90 -7.06 11.03
N ILE A 215 -9.79 -7.58 9.80
CA ILE A 215 -9.86 -9.02 9.52
C ILE A 215 -8.75 -9.76 10.28
N ALA A 216 -7.52 -9.24 10.27
CA ALA A 216 -6.42 -9.83 11.02
C ALA A 216 -6.72 -9.90 12.52
N ASN A 217 -7.31 -8.84 13.09
CA ASN A 217 -7.71 -8.80 14.50
C ASN A 217 -8.83 -9.82 14.80
N TYR A 218 -9.83 -9.95 13.92
CA TYR A 218 -10.86 -11.00 14.05
C TYR A 218 -10.21 -12.39 14.04
N VAL A 219 -9.41 -12.69 13.03
CA VAL A 219 -8.81 -14.01 12.87
C VAL A 219 -7.87 -14.35 14.05
N ARG A 220 -7.16 -13.37 14.60
CA ARG A 220 -6.30 -13.51 15.79
C ARG A 220 -7.08 -13.93 17.04
N ILE A 221 -8.27 -13.35 17.26
CA ILE A 221 -9.06 -13.58 18.48
C ILE A 221 -9.78 -14.92 18.41
N TYR A 222 -10.30 -15.29 17.23
CA TYR A 222 -11.21 -16.42 17.09
C TYR A 222 -10.55 -17.72 16.60
N SER A 223 -9.29 -17.71 16.15
CA SER A 223 -8.61 -18.88 15.62
C SER A 223 -7.17 -18.99 16.09
N THR A 224 -6.79 -20.16 16.62
CA THR A 224 -5.44 -20.46 17.13
C THR A 224 -4.38 -20.44 16.01
N ASN A 225 -4.69 -21.06 14.87
CA ASN A 225 -3.84 -21.04 13.67
C ASN A 225 -4.26 -19.94 12.68
N GLY A 226 -5.11 -19.02 13.11
CA GLY A 226 -5.74 -18.02 12.25
C GLY A 226 -4.71 -17.12 11.56
N MET A 227 -3.70 -16.65 12.30
CA MET A 227 -2.71 -15.72 11.76
C MET A 227 -1.86 -16.34 10.64
N PHE A 228 -1.58 -17.64 10.72
CA PHE A 228 -0.88 -18.36 9.65
C PHE A 228 -1.70 -18.35 8.37
N TRP A 229 -2.98 -18.75 8.46
CA TRP A 229 -3.89 -18.76 7.32
C TRP A 229 -4.22 -17.36 6.79
N PHE A 230 -4.30 -16.35 7.66
CA PHE A 230 -4.39 -14.95 7.24
C PHE A 230 -3.17 -14.56 6.40
N GLY A 231 -1.95 -14.89 6.85
CA GLY A 231 -0.72 -14.67 6.09
C GLY A 231 -0.75 -15.37 4.72
N ALA A 232 -1.17 -16.64 4.69
CA ALA A 232 -1.33 -17.39 3.44
C ALA A 232 -2.32 -16.71 2.47
N ASN A 233 -3.46 -16.24 2.97
CA ASN A 233 -4.45 -15.52 2.15
C ASN A 233 -3.94 -14.18 1.62
N VAL A 234 -3.15 -13.44 2.41
CA VAL A 234 -2.52 -12.19 1.95
C VAL A 234 -1.60 -12.47 0.77
N GLN A 235 -0.74 -13.49 0.89
CA GLN A 235 0.20 -13.84 -0.18
C GLN A 235 -0.51 -14.39 -1.42
N LEU A 236 -1.54 -15.22 -1.22
CA LEU A 236 -2.40 -15.68 -2.30
C LEU A 236 -3.06 -14.51 -3.02
N GLY A 237 -3.58 -13.52 -2.28
CA GLY A 237 -4.15 -12.31 -2.85
C GLY A 237 -3.14 -11.54 -3.68
N ALA A 238 -1.96 -11.25 -3.13
CA ALA A 238 -0.90 -10.55 -3.85
C ALA A 238 -0.46 -11.28 -5.13
N LEU A 239 -0.37 -12.61 -5.09
CA LEU A 239 -0.11 -13.44 -6.26
C LEU A 239 -1.21 -13.31 -7.32
N ILE A 240 -2.48 -13.43 -6.92
CA ILE A 240 -3.62 -13.28 -7.85
C ILE A 240 -3.60 -11.87 -8.48
N GLY A 241 -3.41 -10.83 -7.66
CA GLY A 241 -3.41 -9.46 -8.12
C GLY A 241 -2.24 -9.15 -9.07
N SER A 242 -1.05 -9.68 -8.79
CA SER A 242 0.12 -9.51 -9.66
C SER A 242 -0.02 -10.27 -10.98
N ILE A 243 -0.56 -11.49 -10.98
CA ILE A 243 -0.87 -12.23 -12.23
C ILE A 243 -1.86 -11.44 -13.08
N VAL A 244 -2.96 -10.96 -12.48
CA VAL A 244 -3.97 -10.18 -13.20
C VAL A 244 -3.36 -8.90 -13.76
N ALA A 245 -2.58 -8.17 -12.95
CA ALA A 245 -1.93 -6.95 -13.39
C ALA A 245 -0.92 -7.19 -14.52
N TYR A 246 -0.09 -8.23 -14.40
CA TYR A 246 0.86 -8.63 -15.43
C TYR A 246 0.17 -8.96 -16.77
N LEU A 247 -0.93 -9.73 -16.72
CA LEU A 247 -1.69 -10.03 -17.93
C LEU A 247 -2.24 -8.75 -18.59
N LEU A 248 -2.80 -7.84 -17.80
CA LEU A 248 -3.36 -6.58 -18.29
C LEU A 248 -2.29 -5.66 -18.88
N VAL A 249 -1.15 -5.53 -18.21
CA VAL A 249 -0.05 -4.64 -18.58
C VAL A 249 0.75 -5.19 -19.75
N GLU A 250 1.30 -6.40 -19.61
CA GLU A 250 2.31 -6.94 -20.51
C GLU A 250 1.68 -7.71 -21.67
N THR A 251 0.78 -8.65 -21.34
CA THR A 251 0.24 -9.58 -22.36
C THR A 251 -0.77 -8.89 -23.28
N PHE A 252 -1.72 -8.16 -22.70
CA PHE A 252 -2.73 -7.46 -23.48
C PHE A 252 -2.28 -6.07 -23.95
N SER A 253 -1.17 -5.54 -23.42
CA SER A 253 -0.66 -4.20 -23.74
C SER A 253 -1.75 -3.12 -23.67
N LEU A 254 -2.71 -3.27 -22.74
CA LEU A 254 -3.90 -2.41 -22.66
C LEU A 254 -3.57 -1.01 -22.16
N PHE A 255 -2.40 -0.86 -21.53
CA PHE A 255 -1.98 0.39 -20.93
C PHE A 255 -0.79 0.96 -21.69
N ARG A 256 -0.93 2.22 -22.11
CA ARG A 256 0.16 2.95 -22.76
C ARG A 256 0.82 3.86 -21.73
N GLU A 257 2.10 3.63 -21.48
CA GLU A 257 2.90 4.49 -20.61
C GLU A 257 3.13 5.85 -21.28
N ARG A 258 3.06 6.92 -20.49
CA ARG A 258 3.47 8.24 -20.93
C ARG A 258 5.00 8.33 -20.86
N LYS A 259 5.67 8.55 -21.99
CA LYS A 259 7.12 8.79 -21.98
C LYS A 259 7.42 10.18 -21.42
N ALA A 260 8.51 10.28 -20.65
CA ALA A 260 8.97 11.55 -20.12
C ALA A 260 9.28 12.53 -21.27
N CYS A 261 8.83 13.78 -21.13
CA CYS A 261 9.04 14.87 -22.08
C CYS A 261 8.36 14.75 -23.46
N GLU A 262 7.51 13.73 -23.67
CA GLU A 262 6.66 13.66 -24.86
C GLU A 262 5.44 14.58 -24.71
N GLN A 263 5.26 15.51 -25.66
CA GLN A 263 4.05 16.33 -25.75
C GLN A 263 2.90 15.44 -26.22
N VAL A 264 2.17 14.88 -25.27
CA VAL A 264 0.91 14.20 -25.56
C VAL A 264 -0.17 15.28 -25.69
N ILE A 265 -0.62 15.52 -26.93
CA ILE A 265 -1.78 16.37 -27.19
C ILE A 265 -3.01 15.57 -26.77
N CYS A 266 -3.52 15.92 -25.59
CA CYS A 266 -4.87 15.64 -25.12
C CYS A 266 -5.68 16.94 -25.30
#